data_AF-A0A552I8B8-F1
#
_entry.id   AF-A0A552I8B8-F1
#
_cell.length_a   1.000
_cell.length_b   1.000
_cell.length_c   1.000
_cell.angle_alpha   90.00
_cell.angle_beta   90.00
_cell.angle_gamma   90.00
#
_symmetry.space_group_name_H-M   'P 1'
#
loop_
_entity.id
_entity.type
_entity.pdbx_description
1 polymer ?
#
loop_
_entity_poly.entity_id
_entity_poly.type
_entity_poly.pdbx_seq_one_letter_code
_entity_poly.pdbx_strand_id
1 'polypeptide(L)'
;MNFLINIFFWLLSGLLKYQSSTEQSTPPSSPPFPCPNCGSHHRIKNGSIHNGKPKRQCKECGRQFVINPTNKTVSDETKQLIDKLLLERISLRGIARVTGVSWSWLQNYVNNKLAAVPPQIKVSDKPKGKLFRECDEMWSFVFSKTIKVYIWRLIDRKTREIIGCYLMIVGSTLPLTREIIGCYARR
;
A
#
# COMPACT_ATOMS: atom_id res chain seq x y z
N MET A 1 44.53 71.09 -36.10
CA MET A 1 45.27 69.80 -36.01
C MET A 1 45.06 69.06 -34.67
N ASN A 2 43.90 69.17 -33.98
CA ASN A 2 43.66 68.50 -32.69
C ASN A 2 42.36 67.66 -32.63
N PHE A 3 41.74 67.36 -33.77
CA PHE A 3 40.47 66.60 -33.80
C PHE A 3 40.61 65.17 -34.36
N LEU A 4 41.71 64.84 -35.04
CA LEU A 4 41.96 63.50 -35.59
C LEU A 4 42.87 62.62 -34.71
N ILE A 5 43.51 63.19 -33.67
CA ILE A 5 44.34 62.42 -32.73
C ILE A 5 43.48 61.72 -31.66
N ASN A 6 42.30 62.25 -31.33
CA ASN A 6 41.43 61.69 -30.28
C ASN A 6 40.61 60.45 -30.72
N ILE A 7 40.41 60.24 -32.02
CA ILE A 7 39.72 59.03 -32.53
C ILE A 7 40.65 57.81 -32.49
N PHE A 8 41.96 58.02 -32.67
CA PHE A 8 42.94 56.94 -32.66
C PHE A 8 43.18 56.37 -31.25
N PHE A 9 43.11 57.21 -30.21
CA PHE A 9 43.25 56.77 -28.81
C PHE A 9 42.03 55.97 -28.31
N TRP A 10 40.83 56.26 -28.82
CA TRP A 10 39.62 55.51 -28.47
C TRP A 10 39.60 54.11 -29.10
N LEU A 11 40.08 53.96 -30.34
CA LEU A 11 40.17 52.66 -31.01
C LEU A 11 41.29 51.77 -30.45
N LEU A 12 42.40 52.34 -29.98
CA LEU A 12 43.50 51.57 -29.36
C LEU A 12 43.18 51.08 -27.94
N SER A 13 42.38 51.84 -27.18
CA SER A 13 41.89 51.41 -25.86
C SER A 13 40.80 50.32 -25.94
N GLY A 14 40.10 50.22 -27.08
CA GLY A 14 39.13 49.15 -27.36
C GLY A 14 39.78 47.81 -27.72
N LEU A 15 40.96 47.83 -28.34
CA LEU A 15 41.68 46.63 -28.79
C LEU A 15 42.60 46.00 -27.72
N LEU A 16 42.89 46.69 -26.61
CA LEU A 16 43.62 46.13 -25.46
C LEU A 16 42.72 45.68 -24.31
N LYS A 17 41.39 45.81 -24.45
CA LYS A 17 40.39 45.16 -23.57
C LYS A 17 39.79 43.90 -24.19
N TYR A 18 40.48 43.28 -25.15
CA TYR A 18 40.27 41.88 -25.50
C TYR A 18 41.11 41.03 -24.54
N GLN A 19 40.71 40.99 -23.27
CA GLN A 19 41.16 39.92 -22.39
C GLN A 19 40.33 38.70 -22.75
N SER A 20 41.01 37.63 -23.16
CA SER A 20 40.46 36.28 -23.19
C SER A 20 40.03 35.92 -21.77
N SER A 21 38.81 36.26 -21.40
CA SER A 21 38.11 35.58 -20.32
C SER A 21 37.93 34.16 -20.78
N THR A 22 38.81 33.28 -20.30
CA THR A 22 38.56 31.86 -20.18
C THR A 22 37.09 31.66 -19.86
N GLU A 23 36.37 30.95 -20.74
CA GLU A 23 35.08 30.36 -20.40
C GLU A 23 35.33 29.40 -19.24
N GLN A 24 35.27 29.93 -18.02
CA GLN A 24 35.15 29.10 -16.83
C GLN A 24 33.67 28.72 -16.79
N SER A 25 33.35 27.67 -17.53
CA SER A 25 32.06 27.01 -17.52
C SER A 25 31.66 26.77 -16.07
N THR A 26 30.72 27.56 -15.55
CA THR A 26 30.01 27.21 -14.32
C THR A 26 29.47 25.80 -14.52
N PRO A 27 29.84 24.82 -13.66
CA PRO A 27 29.34 23.46 -13.79
C PRO A 27 27.82 23.51 -13.80
N PRO A 28 27.14 22.76 -14.68
CA PRO A 28 25.69 22.79 -14.76
C PRO A 28 25.16 22.44 -13.38
N SER A 29 24.36 23.37 -12.80
CA SER A 29 23.69 23.19 -11.53
C SER A 29 23.15 21.76 -11.44
N SER A 30 23.71 20.97 -10.54
CA SER A 30 23.43 19.54 -10.45
C SER A 30 21.91 19.33 -10.32
N PRO A 31 21.31 18.42 -11.10
CA PRO A 31 19.88 18.22 -11.05
C PRO A 31 19.49 17.78 -9.62
N PRO A 32 18.48 18.43 -9.00
CA PRO A 32 18.25 18.45 -7.55
C PRO A 32 17.86 17.09 -6.92
N PHE A 33 17.80 16.00 -7.70
CA PHE A 33 17.32 14.71 -7.25
C PHE A 33 18.30 13.57 -7.61
N PRO A 34 19.31 13.28 -6.76
CA PRO A 34 20.28 12.19 -6.94
C PRO A 34 19.64 10.81 -6.75
N CYS A 35 20.32 9.75 -7.22
CA CYS A 35 19.76 8.40 -7.18
C CYS A 35 19.38 7.97 -5.78
N PRO A 36 18.09 7.66 -5.50
CA PRO A 36 17.72 7.18 -4.19
C PRO A 36 18.39 5.84 -3.85
N ASN A 37 18.92 5.13 -4.86
CA ASN A 37 19.63 3.86 -4.67
C ASN A 37 21.17 4.03 -4.62
N CYS A 38 21.75 4.87 -5.48
CA CYS A 38 23.21 4.93 -5.65
C CYS A 38 23.81 6.35 -5.62
N GLY A 39 23.03 7.39 -5.31
CA GLY A 39 23.50 8.79 -5.31
C GLY A 39 23.77 9.42 -6.67
N SER A 40 23.93 8.66 -7.75
CA SER A 40 24.25 9.19 -9.09
C SER A 40 23.28 10.26 -9.62
N HIS A 41 23.86 11.29 -10.25
CA HIS A 41 23.14 12.32 -11.00
C HIS A 41 22.92 11.93 -12.48
N HIS A 42 23.55 10.86 -12.97
CA HIS A 42 23.47 10.44 -14.37
C HIS A 42 22.17 9.67 -14.65
N ARG A 43 21.20 10.36 -15.27
CA ARG A 43 19.84 9.85 -15.48
C ARG A 43 19.17 10.37 -16.73
N ILE A 44 18.26 9.57 -17.26
CA ILE A 44 17.45 9.89 -18.45
C ILE A 44 15.96 10.00 -18.12
N LYS A 45 15.21 10.74 -18.94
CA LYS A 45 13.73 10.68 -18.93
C LYS A 45 13.31 9.28 -19.39
N ASN A 46 12.37 8.66 -18.69
CA ASN A 46 11.87 7.33 -19.00
C ASN A 46 10.32 7.32 -18.96
N GLY A 47 9.70 8.13 -19.82
CA GLY A 47 8.25 8.28 -19.89
C GLY A 47 7.62 8.88 -18.62
N SER A 48 6.34 8.60 -18.43
CA SER A 48 5.54 9.04 -17.29
C SER A 48 4.76 7.87 -16.69
N ILE A 49 4.33 8.01 -15.43
CA ILE A 49 3.37 7.08 -14.83
C ILE A 49 1.94 7.44 -15.28
N HIS A 50 0.97 6.55 -15.02
CA HIS A 50 -0.45 6.77 -15.35
C HIS A 50 -1.02 8.12 -14.82
N ASN A 51 -0.49 8.63 -13.71
CA ASN A 51 -0.84 9.95 -13.16
C ASN A 51 -0.11 11.13 -13.85
N GLY A 52 0.50 10.92 -15.02
CA GLY A 52 1.23 11.93 -15.78
C GLY A 52 2.60 12.33 -15.22
N LYS A 53 2.96 11.89 -14.00
CA LYS A 53 4.23 12.31 -13.39
C LYS A 53 5.44 11.73 -14.14
N PRO A 54 6.49 12.53 -14.36
CA PRO A 54 7.66 12.09 -15.11
C PRO A 54 8.46 11.05 -14.33
N LYS A 55 8.78 9.94 -14.99
CA LYS A 55 9.67 8.90 -14.48
C LYS A 55 11.08 9.11 -15.02
N ARG A 56 12.08 8.85 -14.20
CA ARG A 56 13.50 8.90 -14.54
C ARG A 56 14.14 7.54 -14.36
N GLN A 57 15.19 7.26 -15.12
CA GLN A 57 16.01 6.06 -14.96
C GLN A 57 17.47 6.44 -14.76
N CYS A 58 18.09 5.90 -13.72
CA CYS A 58 19.52 6.01 -13.49
C CYS A 58 20.29 5.16 -14.50
N LYS A 59 21.35 5.72 -15.09
CA LYS A 59 22.20 5.00 -16.04
C LYS A 59 23.26 4.13 -15.38
N GLU A 60 23.65 4.45 -14.15
CA GLU A 60 24.66 3.66 -13.42
C GLU A 60 24.07 2.39 -12.79
N CYS A 61 22.98 2.50 -12.04
CA CYS A 61 22.36 1.34 -11.37
C CYS A 61 21.07 0.83 -12.05
N GLY A 62 20.65 1.43 -13.16
CA GLY A 62 19.43 1.04 -13.86
C GLY A 62 18.10 1.38 -13.17
N ARG A 63 18.13 1.88 -11.92
CA ARG A 63 16.92 2.15 -11.12
C ARG A 63 16.00 3.17 -11.77
N GLN A 64 14.72 2.82 -11.90
CA GLN A 64 13.64 3.73 -12.30
C GLN A 64 12.96 4.35 -11.06
N PHE A 65 12.68 5.65 -11.07
CA PHE A 65 12.01 6.34 -9.95
C PHE A 65 11.27 7.59 -10.45
N VAL A 66 10.34 8.10 -9.65
CA VAL A 66 9.57 9.33 -9.93
C VAL A 66 10.10 10.45 -9.05
N ILE A 67 10.20 11.65 -9.60
CA ILE A 67 10.60 12.84 -8.82
C ILE A 67 9.43 13.23 -7.91
N ASN A 68 9.68 13.42 -6.61
CA ASN A 68 8.69 13.73 -5.59
C ASN A 68 7.49 12.74 -5.60
N PRO A 69 7.73 11.47 -5.21
CA PRO A 69 6.67 10.48 -5.13
C PRO A 69 5.64 10.93 -4.10
N THR A 70 4.39 11.14 -4.52
CA THR A 70 3.27 11.31 -3.60
C THR A 70 2.82 9.92 -3.21
N ASN A 71 3.54 9.29 -2.28
CA ASN A 71 3.09 8.02 -1.75
C ASN A 71 1.85 8.30 -0.89
N LYS A 72 0.67 7.94 -1.38
CA LYS A 72 -0.55 7.97 -0.57
C LYS A 72 -0.52 6.77 0.38
N THR A 73 0.37 6.83 1.36
CA THR A 73 0.36 5.87 2.46
C THR A 73 -0.84 6.19 3.33
N VAL A 74 -1.69 5.19 3.57
CA VAL A 74 -2.80 5.33 4.51
C VAL A 74 -2.22 5.41 5.92
N SER A 75 -2.58 6.46 6.65
CA SER A 75 -2.07 6.71 8.00
C SER A 75 -2.55 5.65 8.98
N ASP A 76 -1.83 5.48 10.09
CA ASP A 76 -2.19 4.47 11.10
C ASP A 76 -3.49 4.83 11.83
N GLU A 77 -3.79 6.12 11.99
CA GLU A 77 -5.07 6.60 12.54
C GLU A 77 -6.23 6.19 11.63
N THR A 78 -6.04 6.27 10.31
CA THR A 78 -7.05 5.84 9.34
C THR A 78 -7.25 4.33 9.40
N LYS A 79 -6.18 3.54 9.59
CA LYS A 79 -6.29 2.08 9.78
C LYS A 79 -7.07 1.74 11.05
N GLN A 80 -6.79 2.43 12.16
CA GLN A 80 -7.51 2.24 13.42
C GLN A 80 -9.01 2.59 13.28
N LEU A 81 -9.33 3.64 12.52
CA LEU A 81 -10.72 3.96 12.21
C LEU A 81 -11.38 2.84 11.38
N ILE A 82 -10.72 2.39 10.31
CA ILE A 82 -11.21 1.27 9.47
C ILE A 82 -11.49 0.04 10.34
N ASP A 83 -10.60 -0.26 11.28
CA ASP A 83 -10.74 -1.40 12.19
C ASP A 83 -11.98 -1.32 13.07
N LYS A 84 -12.28 -0.14 13.61
CA LYS A 84 -13.51 0.10 14.37
C LYS A 84 -14.75 -0.06 13.48
N LEU A 85 -14.73 0.49 12.26
CA LEU A 85 -15.85 0.40 11.33
C LEU A 85 -16.14 -1.04 10.89
N LEU A 86 -15.12 -1.89 10.80
CA LEU A 86 -15.28 -3.33 10.52
C LEU A 86 -16.00 -4.06 11.66
N LEU A 87 -15.73 -3.69 12.92
CA LEU A 87 -16.41 -4.26 14.10
C LEU A 87 -17.89 -3.88 14.13
N GLU A 88 -18.23 -2.66 13.70
CA GLU A 88 -19.62 -2.18 13.54
C GLU A 88 -20.36 -2.81 12.34
N ARG A 89 -19.75 -3.79 11.66
CA ARG A 89 -20.33 -4.51 10.51
C ARG A 89 -20.72 -3.62 9.32
N ILE A 90 -20.07 -2.46 9.17
CA ILE A 90 -20.27 -1.60 8.02
C ILE A 90 -19.73 -2.28 6.76
N SER A 91 -20.49 -2.21 5.66
CA SER A 91 -20.04 -2.76 4.38
C SER A 91 -18.70 -2.15 3.96
N LEU A 92 -17.81 -2.94 3.35
CA LEU A 92 -16.52 -2.44 2.85
C LEU A 92 -16.69 -1.22 1.95
N ARG A 93 -17.74 -1.18 1.12
CA ARG A 93 -18.02 -0.03 0.24
C ARG A 93 -18.40 1.20 1.06
N GLY A 94 -19.18 1.02 2.13
CA GLY A 94 -19.47 2.07 3.10
C GLY A 94 -18.20 2.61 3.74
N ILE A 95 -17.30 1.73 4.19
CA ILE A 95 -16.01 2.12 4.78
C ILE A 95 -15.16 2.92 3.79
N ALA A 96 -15.07 2.46 2.53
CA ALA A 96 -14.33 3.19 1.49
C ALA A 96 -14.89 4.59 1.25
N ARG A 97 -16.22 4.77 1.28
CA ARG A 97 -16.86 6.09 1.17
C ARG A 97 -16.58 6.98 2.38
N VAL A 98 -16.66 6.44 3.59
CA VAL A 98 -16.46 7.19 4.84
C VAL A 98 -15.01 7.65 5.00
N THR A 99 -14.06 6.78 4.67
CA THR A 99 -12.62 7.02 4.91
C THR A 99 -11.90 7.62 3.70
N GLY A 100 -12.50 7.59 2.51
CA GLY A 100 -11.90 8.09 1.27
C GLY A 100 -10.72 7.26 0.75
N VAL A 101 -10.43 6.10 1.35
CA VAL A 101 -9.35 5.21 0.90
C VAL A 101 -9.72 4.52 -0.41
N SER A 102 -8.71 4.16 -1.19
CA SER A 102 -8.92 3.35 -2.40
C SER A 102 -9.60 2.03 -2.06
N TRP A 103 -10.61 1.66 -2.85
CA TRP A 103 -11.31 0.39 -2.74
C TRP A 103 -10.35 -0.81 -2.79
N SER A 104 -9.45 -0.83 -3.77
CA SER A 104 -8.49 -1.93 -3.94
C SER A 104 -7.53 -2.04 -2.77
N TRP A 105 -7.10 -0.89 -2.22
CA TRP A 105 -6.26 -0.85 -1.04
C TRP A 105 -6.98 -1.42 0.19
N LEU A 106 -8.23 -1.00 0.42
CA LEU A 106 -9.04 -1.49 1.54
C LEU A 106 -9.29 -2.99 1.45
N GLN A 107 -9.64 -3.48 0.25
CA GLN A 107 -9.85 -4.91 0.03
C GLN A 107 -8.59 -5.72 0.36
N ASN A 108 -7.42 -5.28 -0.13
CA ASN A 108 -6.15 -5.94 0.16
C ASN A 108 -5.79 -5.88 1.65
N TYR A 109 -6.03 -4.72 2.29
CA TYR A 109 -5.80 -4.55 3.73
C TYR A 109 -6.63 -5.54 4.55
N VAL A 110 -7.92 -5.66 4.25
CA VAL A 110 -8.83 -6.60 4.94
C VAL A 110 -8.44 -8.04 4.67
N ASN A 111 -8.15 -8.41 3.42
CA ASN A 111 -7.72 -9.78 3.07
C ASN A 111 -6.44 -10.19 3.80
N ASN A 112 -5.43 -9.31 3.83
CA ASN A 112 -4.18 -9.56 4.55
C ASN A 112 -4.43 -9.72 6.06
N LYS A 113 -5.34 -8.91 6.62
CA LYS A 113 -5.70 -9.00 8.02
C LYS A 113 -6.38 -10.32 8.35
N LEU A 114 -7.33 -10.75 7.51
CA LEU A 114 -8.03 -12.03 7.69
C LEU A 114 -7.08 -13.22 7.52
N ALA A 115 -6.15 -13.17 6.57
CA ALA A 115 -5.14 -14.21 6.38
C ALA A 115 -4.17 -14.34 7.57
N ALA A 116 -3.93 -13.24 8.31
CA ALA A 116 -3.09 -13.25 9.50
C ALA A 116 -3.80 -13.83 10.74
N VAL A 117 -5.13 -13.95 10.72
CA VAL A 117 -5.87 -14.56 11.83
C VAL A 117 -5.63 -16.06 11.81
N PRO A 118 -5.10 -16.66 12.89
CA PRO A 118 -4.91 -18.10 12.94
C PRO A 118 -6.28 -18.77 12.81
N PRO A 119 -6.39 -19.88 12.07
CA PRO A 119 -7.65 -20.59 11.97
C PRO A 119 -8.12 -21.04 13.36
N GLN A 120 -7.20 -21.46 14.23
CA GLN A 120 -7.51 -22.05 15.53
C GLN A 120 -8.09 -21.06 16.54
N ILE A 121 -9.16 -21.49 17.22
CA ILE A 121 -9.79 -20.75 18.30
C ILE A 121 -8.99 -21.01 19.59
N LYS A 122 -8.47 -19.95 20.19
CA LYS A 122 -7.87 -20.03 21.53
C LYS A 122 -9.00 -20.22 22.55
N VAL A 123 -8.97 -21.32 23.28
CA VAL A 123 -9.95 -21.63 24.32
C VAL A 123 -9.21 -21.69 25.66
N SER A 124 -9.81 -21.10 26.69
CA SER A 124 -9.30 -21.19 28.06
C SER A 124 -9.32 -22.64 28.57
N ASP A 125 -8.33 -23.00 29.40
CA ASP A 125 -8.30 -24.31 30.04
C ASP A 125 -9.49 -24.46 30.98
N LYS A 126 -10.25 -25.55 30.79
CA LYS A 126 -11.44 -25.84 31.58
C LYS A 126 -11.21 -27.06 32.46
N PRO A 127 -11.73 -27.06 33.71
CA PRO A 127 -11.62 -28.20 34.58
C PRO A 127 -12.27 -29.43 33.91
N LYS A 128 -11.62 -30.59 34.07
CA LYS A 128 -12.14 -31.85 33.55
C LYS A 128 -13.45 -32.17 34.27
N GLY A 129 -14.55 -32.25 33.52
CA GLY A 129 -15.88 -32.49 34.08
C GLY A 129 -17.00 -32.34 33.06
N LYS A 130 -18.24 -32.32 33.55
CA LYS A 130 -19.44 -32.16 32.71
C LYS A 130 -19.49 -30.73 32.15
N LEU A 131 -19.47 -30.63 30.82
CA LEU A 131 -19.59 -29.36 30.10
C LEU A 131 -21.01 -29.23 29.54
N PHE A 132 -21.64 -28.09 29.80
CA PHE A 132 -22.91 -27.71 29.16
C PHE A 132 -22.59 -26.82 27.97
N ARG A 133 -22.93 -27.29 26.77
CA ARG A 133 -22.61 -26.60 25.52
C ARG A 133 -23.89 -26.24 24.81
N GLU A 134 -23.93 -25.03 24.28
CA GLU A 134 -24.98 -24.57 23.39
C GLU A 134 -24.43 -24.63 21.95
N CYS A 135 -25.23 -25.19 21.05
CA CYS A 135 -24.96 -25.17 19.62
C CYS A 135 -25.90 -24.14 18.99
N ASP A 136 -25.32 -23.21 18.25
CA ASP A 136 -26.06 -22.22 17.48
C ASP A 136 -25.77 -22.40 16.00
N GLU A 137 -26.79 -22.22 15.17
CA GLU A 137 -26.74 -22.44 13.72
C GLU A 137 -27.16 -21.17 12.99
N MET A 138 -26.33 -20.77 12.03
CA MET A 138 -26.66 -19.73 11.06
C MET A 138 -26.34 -20.24 9.67
N TRP A 139 -27.07 -19.78 8.66
CA TRP A 139 -26.76 -20.07 7.27
C TRP A 139 -26.86 -18.81 6.41
N SER A 140 -26.10 -18.77 5.33
CA SER A 140 -26.13 -17.70 4.34
C SER A 140 -25.75 -18.21 2.95
N PHE A 141 -25.70 -17.31 1.97
CA PHE A 141 -25.22 -17.59 0.63
C PHE A 141 -23.87 -16.91 0.40
N VAL A 142 -22.96 -17.59 -0.31
CA VAL A 142 -21.64 -17.03 -0.64
C VAL A 142 -21.45 -17.10 -2.15
N PHE A 143 -21.10 -15.96 -2.77
CA PHE A 143 -21.04 -15.74 -4.22
C PHE A 143 -22.38 -15.83 -4.97
N SER A 144 -23.12 -16.93 -4.83
CA SER A 144 -24.39 -17.18 -5.52
C SER A 144 -25.45 -17.77 -4.58
N LYS A 145 -26.73 -17.67 -4.96
CA LYS A 145 -27.84 -18.30 -4.22
C LYS A 145 -27.84 -19.84 -4.29
N THR A 146 -27.02 -20.43 -5.15
CA THR A 146 -26.87 -21.88 -5.25
C THR A 146 -25.88 -22.43 -4.23
N ILE A 147 -24.94 -21.60 -3.75
CA ILE A 147 -23.92 -21.98 -2.78
C ILE A 147 -24.39 -21.52 -1.39
N LYS A 148 -24.94 -22.45 -0.63
CA LYS A 148 -25.33 -22.26 0.77
C LYS A 148 -24.13 -22.57 1.66
N VAL A 149 -23.91 -21.74 2.68
CA VAL A 149 -22.90 -21.95 3.71
C VAL A 149 -23.58 -21.95 5.07
N TYR A 150 -23.41 -23.04 5.80
CA TYR A 150 -23.85 -23.21 7.17
C TYR A 150 -22.69 -22.95 8.11
N ILE A 151 -22.97 -22.25 9.19
CA ILE A 151 -22.04 -21.82 10.22
C ILE A 151 -22.59 -22.33 11.54
N TRP A 152 -21.87 -23.28 12.13
CA TRP A 152 -22.18 -23.86 13.42
C TRP A 152 -21.23 -23.30 14.46
N ARG A 153 -21.75 -22.76 15.54
CA ARG A 153 -20.95 -22.26 16.66
C ARG A 153 -21.24 -23.08 17.91
N LEU A 154 -20.18 -23.56 18.53
CA LEU A 154 -20.24 -24.28 19.80
C LEU A 154 -19.81 -23.33 20.91
N ILE A 155 -20.71 -23.05 21.85
CA ILE A 155 -20.52 -22.07 22.91
C ILE A 155 -20.61 -22.79 24.26
N ASP A 156 -19.72 -22.46 25.18
CA ASP A 156 -19.87 -22.88 26.57
C ASP A 156 -21.01 -22.10 27.23
N ARG A 157 -21.98 -22.80 27.80
CA ARG A 157 -23.12 -22.14 28.46
C ARG A 157 -22.68 -21.31 29.66
N LYS A 158 -21.64 -21.74 30.40
CA LYS A 158 -21.19 -21.05 31.61
C LYS A 158 -20.36 -19.82 31.30
N THR A 159 -19.34 -19.96 30.44
CA THR A 159 -18.39 -18.87 30.17
C THR A 159 -18.80 -17.99 28.98
N ARG A 160 -19.80 -18.42 28.19
CA ARG A 160 -20.18 -17.80 26.89
C ARG A 160 -19.04 -17.77 25.87
N GLU A 161 -17.98 -18.53 26.12
CA GLU A 161 -16.82 -18.63 25.26
C GLU A 161 -17.10 -19.55 24.06
N ILE A 162 -16.60 -19.17 22.90
CA ILE A 162 -16.66 -19.98 21.69
C ILE A 162 -15.64 -21.11 21.82
N ILE A 163 -16.11 -22.35 21.88
CA ILE A 163 -15.28 -23.55 21.97
C ILE A 163 -14.89 -24.04 20.57
N GLY A 164 -15.76 -23.81 19.58
CA GLY A 164 -15.56 -24.32 18.24
C GLY A 164 -16.45 -23.62 17.23
N CYS A 165 -16.00 -23.63 15.98
CA CYS A 165 -16.79 -23.21 14.84
C CYS A 165 -16.62 -24.23 13.71
N TYR A 166 -17.71 -24.54 13.01
CA TYR A 166 -17.69 -25.43 11.86
C TYR A 166 -18.43 -24.79 10.69
N LEU A 167 -17.81 -24.83 9.52
CA LEU A 167 -18.35 -24.29 8.28
C LEU A 167 -18.66 -25.45 7.32
N MET A 168 -19.88 -25.49 6.79
CA MET A 168 -20.31 -26.47 5.80
C MET A 168 -20.82 -25.76 4.55
N ILE A 169 -20.27 -26.11 3.38
CA ILE A 169 -20.67 -25.56 2.08
C ILE A 169 -21.54 -26.60 1.36
N VAL A 170 -22.70 -26.18 0.84
CA VAL A 170 -23.66 -27.02 0.13
C VAL A 170 -24.01 -26.36 -1.20
N GLY A 171 -23.89 -27.10 -2.32
CA GLY A 171 -24.34 -26.64 -3.64
C GLY A 171 -23.25 -26.25 -4.65
N SER A 172 -21.99 -26.63 -4.44
CA SER A 172 -20.96 -26.55 -5.48
C SER A 172 -20.84 -27.88 -6.24
N THR A 173 -21.04 -27.86 -7.57
CA THR A 173 -20.61 -28.92 -8.49
C THR A 173 -19.08 -28.97 -8.67
N LEU A 174 -18.33 -28.13 -7.96
CA LEU A 174 -16.87 -28.10 -7.93
C LEU A 174 -16.33 -28.92 -6.75
N PRO A 175 -15.25 -29.69 -6.93
CA PRO A 175 -14.58 -30.45 -5.87
C PRO A 175 -13.72 -29.50 -5.01
N LEU A 176 -14.34 -28.56 -4.32
CA LEU A 176 -13.71 -27.75 -3.27
C LEU A 176 -14.10 -28.30 -1.89
N THR A 177 -14.00 -29.62 -1.70
CA THR A 177 -14.13 -30.30 -0.40
C THR A 177 -12.80 -30.37 0.36
N ARG A 178 -11.80 -29.57 0.00
CA ARG A 178 -10.51 -29.51 0.70
C ARG A 178 -10.12 -28.08 1.04
N GLU A 179 -10.79 -27.53 2.04
CA GLU A 179 -10.17 -26.82 3.16
C GLU A 179 -11.28 -26.57 4.20
N ILE A 180 -11.64 -27.66 4.86
CA ILE A 180 -12.47 -27.63 6.06
C ILE A 180 -11.63 -26.92 7.13
N ILE A 181 -11.90 -25.63 7.38
CA ILE A 181 -11.43 -24.96 8.59
C ILE A 181 -12.30 -25.48 9.74
N GLY A 182 -12.08 -26.72 10.12
CA GLY A 182 -12.59 -27.31 11.33
C GLY A 182 -11.69 -26.85 12.47
N CYS A 183 -12.04 -25.72 13.09
CA CYS A 183 -11.31 -25.26 14.26
C CYS A 183 -11.94 -25.85 15.50
N TYR A 184 -11.49 -27.06 15.78
CA TYR A 184 -11.70 -27.72 17.05
C TYR A 184 -10.66 -27.20 18.05
N ALA A 185 -11.14 -26.78 19.22
CA ALA A 185 -10.28 -26.59 20.37
C ALA A 185 -9.50 -27.89 20.62
N ARG A 186 -8.18 -27.82 20.50
CA ARG A 186 -7.30 -28.91 20.94
C ARG A 186 -7.19 -28.79 22.46
N ARG A 187 -7.54 -29.88 23.13
CA ARG A 187 -7.41 -30.03 24.59
C ARG A 187 -5.96 -30.33 24.96
#